data_AF-A0A0F9NQU2-F1
#
_entry.id   AF-A0A0F9NQU2-F1
#
_cell.length_a   1.000
_cell.length_b   1.000
_cell.length_c   1.000
_cell.angle_alpha   90.00
_cell.angle_beta   90.00
_cell.angle_gamma   90.00
#
_symmetry.space_group_name_H-M   'P 1'
#
loop_
_entity.id
_entity.type
_entity.pdbx_description
1 polymer ?
#
loop_
_entity_poly.entity_id
_entity_poly.type
_entity_poly.pdbx_seq_one_letter_code
_entity_poly.pdbx_strand_id
1 'polypeptide(L)'
;MSETKKIKLSTGSEVDFDKKAPISLFEMIISEILIPKYKENADWNLSLNIIIEEMNRLIVKYDLKSKLKLGLLNQVEEHLDKDIQELTGVDKIEILFLNMDDYVEDIRKLILAGATKEDLRTSMAQMIMPLTLFELGELFIYLGKRTFLK
;
A
#
# COMPACT_ATOMS: atom_id res chain seq x y z
N MET A 1 -13.53 -29.42 15.43
CA MET A 1 -12.10 -29.56 15.09
C MET A 1 -11.84 -28.70 13.87
N SER A 2 -11.00 -27.67 13.96
CA SER A 2 -10.62 -26.89 12.78
C SER A 2 -9.78 -27.79 11.87
N GLU A 3 -10.21 -27.96 10.63
CA GLU A 3 -9.38 -28.60 9.60
C GLU A 3 -8.20 -27.67 9.29
N THR A 4 -7.07 -27.86 9.97
CA THR A 4 -5.81 -27.23 9.61
C THR A 4 -5.30 -27.87 8.32
N LYS A 5 -5.14 -27.06 7.27
CA LYS A 5 -4.55 -27.50 6.00
C LYS A 5 -3.13 -26.96 5.90
N LYS A 6 -2.16 -27.78 5.50
CA LYS A 6 -0.79 -27.29 5.29
C LYS A 6 -0.69 -26.58 3.93
N ILE A 7 -0.32 -25.30 3.94
CA ILE A 7 -0.13 -24.48 2.75
C ILE A 7 1.35 -24.24 2.53
N LYS A 8 1.80 -24.31 1.26
CA LYS A 8 3.18 -24.07 0.87
C LYS A 8 3.32 -22.85 -0.04
N LEU A 9 4.11 -21.88 0.42
CA LEU A 9 4.47 -20.67 -0.32
C LEU A 9 5.42 -20.97 -1.48
N SER A 10 5.57 -20.03 -2.41
CA SER A 10 6.53 -20.13 -3.52
C SER A 10 7.98 -20.06 -3.05
N THR A 11 8.22 -19.44 -1.89
CA THR A 11 9.50 -19.44 -1.16
C THR A 11 9.90 -20.83 -0.65
N GLY A 12 8.95 -21.77 -0.61
CA GLY A 12 9.17 -23.12 -0.09
C GLY A 12 8.74 -23.32 1.37
N SER A 13 8.44 -22.24 2.09
CA SER A 13 7.95 -22.30 3.46
C SER A 13 6.54 -22.87 3.55
N GLU A 14 6.25 -23.49 4.69
CA GLU A 14 4.99 -24.17 4.98
C GLU A 14 4.31 -23.57 6.20
N VAL A 15 3.01 -23.32 6.11
CA VAL A 15 2.18 -22.80 7.20
C VAL A 15 0.97 -23.68 7.41
N ASP A 16 0.65 -23.92 8.69
CA ASP A 16 -0.62 -24.53 9.06
C ASP A 16 -1.74 -23.50 8.92
N PHE A 17 -2.58 -23.69 7.91
CA PHE A 17 -3.65 -22.76 7.58
C PHE A 17 -4.93 -23.11 8.32
N ASP A 18 -5.39 -22.17 9.14
CA ASP A 18 -6.73 -22.18 9.72
C ASP A 18 -7.68 -21.30 8.88
N LYS A 19 -8.73 -21.93 8.34
CA LYS A 19 -9.79 -21.24 7.58
C LYS A 19 -10.50 -20.14 8.37
N LYS A 20 -10.54 -20.22 9.70
CA LYS A 20 -11.21 -19.24 10.58
C LYS A 20 -10.28 -18.11 11.04
N ALA A 21 -8.98 -18.37 11.08
CA ALA A 21 -7.97 -17.43 11.53
C ALA A 21 -6.75 -17.49 10.59
N PRO A 22 -6.87 -16.97 9.35
CA PRO A 22 -5.82 -17.07 8.32
C PRO A 22 -4.61 -16.16 8.59
N ILE A 23 -4.52 -15.53 9.76
CA ILE A 23 -3.50 -14.54 10.13
C ILE A 23 -2.09 -15.09 9.93
N SER A 24 -1.81 -16.32 10.37
CA SER A 24 -0.48 -16.94 10.23
C SER A 24 -0.02 -17.05 8.77
N LEU A 25 -0.95 -17.29 7.84
CA LEU A 25 -0.64 -17.30 6.41
C LEU A 25 -0.29 -15.90 5.92
N PHE A 26 -1.06 -14.88 6.35
CA PHE A 26 -0.83 -13.50 5.95
C PHE A 26 0.51 -12.99 6.47
N GLU A 27 0.80 -13.22 7.75
CA GLU A 27 2.09 -12.89 8.39
C GLU A 27 3.27 -13.51 7.66
N MET A 28 3.15 -14.77 7.25
CA MET A 28 4.20 -15.45 6.50
C MET A 28 4.40 -14.85 5.10
N ILE A 29 3.32 -14.52 4.38
CA ILE A 29 3.40 -13.85 3.09
C ILE A 29 4.06 -12.47 3.23
N ILE A 30 3.71 -11.72 4.26
CA ILE A 30 4.27 -10.39 4.49
C ILE A 30 5.76 -10.47 4.79
N SER A 31 6.14 -11.33 5.75
CA SER A 31 7.53 -11.45 6.21
C SER A 31 8.46 -12.09 5.19
N GLU A 32 8.01 -13.07 4.42
CA GLU A 32 8.87 -13.80 3.48
C GLU A 32 8.85 -13.27 2.05
N ILE A 33 7.80 -12.54 1.67
CA ILE A 33 7.62 -12.08 0.29
C ILE A 33 7.53 -10.57 0.22
N LEU A 34 6.56 -9.94 0.91
CA LEU A 34 6.34 -8.49 0.80
C LEU A 34 7.57 -7.69 1.25
N ILE A 35 8.04 -7.92 2.48
CA ILE A 35 9.16 -7.16 3.07
C ILE A 35 10.46 -7.37 2.29
N PRO A 36 10.89 -8.62 1.97
CA PRO A 36 12.11 -8.84 1.21
C PRO A 36 12.03 -8.24 -0.20
N LYS A 37 10.89 -8.36 -0.88
CA LYS A 37 10.74 -7.79 -2.23
C LYS A 37 10.79 -6.28 -2.19
N TYR A 38 10.10 -5.65 -1.25
CA TYR A 38 10.19 -4.20 -1.10
C TYR A 38 11.61 -3.73 -0.78
N LYS A 39 12.34 -4.44 0.09
CA LYS A 39 13.75 -4.11 0.38
C LYS A 39 14.66 -4.24 -0.84
N GLU A 40 14.34 -5.14 -1.76
CA GLU A 40 15.11 -5.37 -2.99
C GLU A 40 14.86 -4.29 -4.05
N ASN A 41 13.59 -3.89 -4.24
CA ASN A 41 13.17 -3.07 -5.39
C ASN A 41 12.69 -1.66 -5.03
N ALA A 42 12.44 -1.37 -3.75
CA ALA A 42 11.81 -0.15 -3.24
C ALA A 42 10.48 0.21 -3.95
N ASP A 43 9.80 -0.77 -4.54
CA ASP A 43 8.55 -0.60 -5.28
C ASP A 43 7.42 -1.34 -4.56
N TRP A 44 6.57 -0.55 -3.91
CA TRP A 44 5.44 -1.08 -3.15
C TRP A 44 4.35 -1.68 -4.05
N ASN A 45 4.08 -1.08 -5.21
CA ASN A 45 3.06 -1.58 -6.14
C ASN A 45 3.47 -2.94 -6.71
N LEU A 46 4.72 -3.07 -7.11
CA LEU A 46 5.28 -4.34 -7.55
C LEU A 46 5.23 -5.37 -6.42
N SER A 47 5.63 -4.99 -5.21
CA SER A 47 5.65 -5.88 -4.05
C SER A 47 4.25 -6.34 -3.62
N LEU A 48 3.25 -5.45 -3.67
CA LEU A 48 1.84 -5.76 -3.47
C LEU A 48 1.30 -6.70 -4.56
N ASN A 49 1.59 -6.42 -5.83
CA ASN A 49 1.20 -7.28 -6.93
C ASN A 49 1.79 -8.70 -6.78
N ILE A 50 3.04 -8.81 -6.35
CA ILE A 50 3.70 -10.10 -6.10
C ILE A 50 2.95 -10.90 -5.03
N ILE A 51 2.57 -10.29 -3.90
CA ILE A 51 1.84 -11.02 -2.85
C ILE A 51 0.40 -11.35 -3.23
N ILE A 52 -0.24 -10.53 -4.06
CA ILE A 52 -1.57 -10.82 -4.61
C ILE A 52 -1.52 -11.98 -5.60
N GLU A 53 -0.49 -12.03 -6.46
CA GLU A 53 -0.27 -13.17 -7.35
C GLU A 53 0.08 -14.45 -6.58
N GLU A 54 0.87 -14.34 -5.51
CA GLU A 54 1.09 -15.46 -4.61
C GLU A 54 -0.23 -15.94 -3.99
N MET A 55 -1.08 -15.03 -3.49
CA MET A 55 -2.39 -15.40 -2.94
C MET A 55 -3.30 -16.01 -4.01
N ASN A 56 -3.30 -15.50 -5.25
CA ASN A 56 -4.03 -16.10 -6.38
C ASN A 56 -3.58 -17.54 -6.63
N ARG A 57 -2.26 -17.78 -6.66
CA ARG A 57 -1.68 -19.13 -6.79
C ARG A 57 -2.15 -20.06 -5.67
N LEU A 58 -2.15 -19.58 -4.42
CA LEU A 58 -2.61 -20.36 -3.27
C LEU A 58 -4.11 -20.67 -3.33
N ILE A 59 -4.93 -19.69 -3.74
CA ILE A 59 -6.36 -19.85 -3.92
C ILE A 59 -6.67 -20.96 -4.91
N VAL A 60 -6.03 -20.94 -6.09
CA VAL A 60 -6.24 -21.94 -7.13
C VAL A 60 -5.71 -23.31 -6.68
N LYS A 61 -4.50 -23.35 -6.11
CA LYS A 61 -3.84 -24.61 -5.75
C LYS A 61 -4.51 -25.36 -4.59
N TYR A 62 -5.03 -24.64 -3.61
CA TYR A 62 -5.57 -25.23 -2.37
C TYR A 62 -7.10 -25.09 -2.24
N ASP A 63 -7.77 -24.63 -3.30
CA ASP A 63 -9.22 -24.37 -3.34
C ASP A 63 -9.67 -23.47 -2.18
N LEU A 64 -9.02 -22.31 -2.05
CA LEU A 64 -9.30 -21.34 -0.98
C LEU A 64 -10.31 -20.29 -1.45
N LYS A 65 -10.90 -19.57 -0.49
CA LYS A 65 -11.84 -18.49 -0.80
C LYS A 65 -11.10 -17.25 -1.31
N SER A 66 -11.58 -16.68 -2.41
CA SER A 66 -11.05 -15.43 -2.98
C SER A 66 -11.03 -14.24 -2.01
N LYS A 67 -11.94 -14.24 -1.02
CA LYS A 67 -11.99 -13.23 0.07
C LYS A 67 -10.69 -13.13 0.88
N LEU A 68 -9.83 -14.17 0.87
CA LEU A 68 -8.53 -14.12 1.53
C LEU A 68 -7.61 -13.02 1.00
N LYS A 69 -7.78 -12.58 -0.26
CA LYS A 69 -7.04 -11.44 -0.81
C LYS A 69 -7.30 -10.14 -0.04
N LEU A 70 -8.57 -9.87 0.25
CA LEU A 70 -8.95 -8.72 1.06
C LEU A 70 -8.42 -8.87 2.49
N GLY A 71 -8.45 -10.08 3.05
CA GLY A 71 -7.87 -10.35 4.36
C GLY A 71 -6.36 -10.08 4.42
N LEU A 72 -5.62 -10.49 3.39
CA LEU A 72 -4.18 -10.21 3.27
C LEU A 72 -3.91 -8.71 3.18
N LEU A 73 -4.66 -7.98 2.35
CA LEU A 73 -4.49 -6.52 2.20
C LEU A 73 -4.79 -5.79 3.51
N ASN A 74 -5.86 -6.17 4.22
CA ASN A 74 -6.17 -5.60 5.53
C ASN A 74 -5.05 -5.90 6.56
N GLN A 75 -4.45 -7.10 6.53
CA GLN A 75 -3.34 -7.43 7.41
C GLN A 75 -2.09 -6.59 7.08
N VAL A 76 -1.83 -6.33 5.80
CA VAL A 76 -0.77 -5.41 5.37
C VAL A 76 -1.03 -4.01 5.91
N GLU A 77 -2.27 -3.53 5.83
CA GLU A 77 -2.66 -2.22 6.37
C GLU A 77 -2.48 -2.14 7.90
N GLU A 78 -2.83 -3.19 8.66
CA GLU A 78 -2.59 -3.26 10.10
C GLU A 78 -1.09 -3.20 10.46
N HIS A 79 -0.23 -3.78 9.62
CA HIS A 79 1.22 -3.71 9.82
C HIS A 79 1.80 -2.37 9.42
N LEU A 80 1.24 -1.73 8.39
CA LEU A 80 1.61 -0.35 8.07
C LEU A 80 1.32 0.56 9.26
N ASP A 81 0.15 0.45 9.91
CA ASP A 81 -0.20 1.28 11.08
C ASP A 81 0.73 1.03 12.29
N LYS A 82 1.19 -0.22 12.50
CA LYS A 82 2.08 -0.60 13.61
C LYS A 82 3.56 -0.27 13.35
N ASP A 83 4.09 -0.61 12.18
CA ASP A 83 5.49 -0.36 11.82
C ASP A 83 5.77 1.14 11.61
N ILE A 84 4.75 1.95 11.28
CA ILE A 84 4.84 3.42 11.22
C ILE A 84 5.22 4.03 12.58
N GLN A 85 4.78 3.44 13.69
CA GLN A 85 5.06 3.98 15.03
C GLN A 85 6.47 3.64 15.54
N GLU A 86 7.09 2.56 15.06
CA GLU A 86 8.37 2.04 15.58
C GLU A 86 9.61 2.57 14.84
N LEU A 87 9.44 3.25 13.71
CA LEU A 87 10.54 3.83 12.94
C LEU A 87 11.02 5.17 13.55
N THR A 88 12.08 5.12 14.36
CA THR A 88 12.84 6.33 14.76
C THR A 88 13.96 6.62 13.76
N GLY A 89 14.06 7.87 13.30
CA GLY A 89 15.15 8.32 12.42
C GLY A 89 15.01 7.97 10.93
N VAL A 90 13.85 7.48 10.50
CA VAL A 90 13.49 7.39 9.08
C VAL A 90 12.41 8.42 8.83
N ASP A 91 12.81 9.58 8.30
CA ASP A 91 11.86 10.53 7.73
C ASP A 91 10.99 9.78 6.72
N LYS A 92 9.74 9.53 7.12
CA LYS A 92 8.55 9.41 6.27
C LYS A 92 8.68 8.47 5.08
N ILE A 93 8.25 7.24 5.31
CA ILE A 93 7.50 6.39 4.39
C ILE A 93 7.11 7.11 3.08
N GLU A 94 7.91 6.90 2.04
CA GLU A 94 7.63 7.17 0.62
C GLU A 94 6.69 6.10 0.03
N ILE A 95 5.82 5.50 0.83
CA ILE A 95 4.92 4.43 0.40
C ILE A 95 3.65 5.11 -0.13
N LEU A 96 3.58 5.21 -1.47
CA LEU A 96 2.58 5.85 -2.39
C LEU A 96 3.13 7.01 -3.26
N PHE A 97 4.42 7.35 -3.17
CA PHE A 97 4.89 8.69 -3.53
C PHE A 97 5.70 8.82 -4.84
N LEU A 98 5.58 7.92 -5.82
CA LEU A 98 6.23 8.18 -7.11
C LEU A 98 5.67 9.42 -7.84
N ASN A 99 4.52 9.96 -7.42
CA ASN A 99 3.86 11.08 -8.11
C ASN A 99 3.60 12.32 -7.24
N MET A 100 4.02 12.38 -5.97
CA MET A 100 3.67 13.55 -5.13
C MET A 100 4.35 14.83 -5.57
N ASP A 101 5.61 14.74 -5.98
CA ASP A 101 6.29 15.87 -6.62
C ASP A 101 5.60 16.29 -7.92
N ASP A 102 5.06 15.34 -8.68
CA ASP A 102 4.28 15.62 -9.89
C ASP A 102 2.95 16.31 -9.56
N TYR A 103 2.24 15.87 -8.52
CA TYR A 103 1.03 16.54 -8.03
C TYR A 103 1.33 17.98 -7.57
N VAL A 104 2.42 18.19 -6.85
CA VAL A 104 2.83 19.52 -6.40
C VAL A 104 3.20 20.41 -7.59
N GLU A 105 3.98 19.88 -8.54
CA GLU A 105 4.37 20.63 -9.75
C GLU A 105 3.18 20.89 -10.68
N ASP A 106 2.21 19.99 -10.78
CA ASP A 106 1.01 20.20 -11.58
C ASP A 106 0.05 21.18 -10.92
N ILE A 107 -0.11 21.14 -9.59
CA ILE A 107 -0.81 22.20 -8.83
C ILE A 107 -0.13 23.54 -9.07
N ARG A 108 1.21 23.59 -9.04
CA ARG A 108 1.99 24.80 -9.28
C ARG A 108 1.79 25.31 -10.71
N LYS A 109 1.84 24.45 -11.73
CA LYS A 109 1.55 24.82 -13.13
C LYS A 109 0.14 25.35 -13.29
N LEU A 110 -0.86 24.72 -12.67
CA LEU A 110 -2.25 25.18 -12.71
C LEU A 110 -2.41 26.58 -12.10
N ILE A 111 -1.76 26.84 -10.95
CA ILE A 111 -1.78 28.16 -10.30
C ILE A 111 -1.09 29.21 -11.16
N LEU A 112 0.02 28.86 -11.82
CA LEU A 112 0.81 29.77 -12.67
C LEU A 112 0.23 29.98 -14.08
N ALA A 113 -0.70 29.12 -14.52
CA ALA A 113 -1.30 29.17 -15.86
C ALA A 113 -2.22 30.39 -16.11
N GLY A 114 -2.47 31.23 -15.10
CA GLY A 114 -3.31 32.42 -15.25
C GLY A 114 -4.80 32.13 -15.44
N ALA A 115 -5.24 30.92 -15.10
CA ALA A 115 -6.64 30.50 -15.19
C ALA A 115 -7.55 31.31 -14.25
N THR A 116 -8.85 31.35 -14.57
CA THR A 116 -9.84 31.96 -13.67
C THR A 116 -9.96 31.15 -12.37
N LYS A 117 -10.44 31.78 -11.30
CA LYS A 117 -10.62 31.09 -10.00
C LYS A 117 -11.53 29.86 -10.08
N GLU A 118 -12.49 29.88 -10.99
CA GLU A 118 -13.45 28.79 -11.16
C GLU A 118 -12.82 27.61 -11.92
N ASP A 119 -12.08 27.90 -12.99
CA ASP A 119 -11.34 26.90 -13.76
C ASP A 119 -10.24 26.23 -12.92
N LEU A 120 -9.54 27.03 -12.09
CA LEU A 120 -8.52 26.53 -11.19
C LEU A 120 -9.11 25.54 -10.17
N ARG A 121 -10.24 25.88 -9.53
CA ARG A 121 -10.92 25.00 -8.57
C ARG A 121 -11.37 23.70 -9.22
N THR A 122 -11.91 23.80 -10.44
CA THR A 122 -12.40 22.64 -11.19
C THR A 122 -11.25 21.71 -11.58
N SER A 123 -10.15 22.28 -12.07
CA SER A 123 -8.95 21.52 -12.45
C SER A 123 -8.28 20.86 -11.25
N MET A 124 -8.19 21.57 -10.12
CA MET A 124 -7.69 21.00 -8.88
C MET A 124 -8.60 19.88 -8.35
N ALA A 125 -9.93 20.07 -8.41
CA ALA A 125 -10.88 19.04 -7.99
C ALA A 125 -10.74 17.75 -8.82
N GLN A 126 -10.60 17.86 -10.14
CA GLN A 126 -10.39 16.72 -11.03
C GLN A 126 -9.08 15.99 -10.75
N MET A 127 -8.02 16.74 -10.44
CA MET A 127 -6.71 16.19 -10.12
C MET A 127 -6.74 15.36 -8.83
N ILE A 128 -7.46 15.81 -7.81
CA ILE A 128 -7.50 15.13 -6.51
C ILE A 128 -8.65 14.13 -6.37
N MET A 129 -9.65 14.15 -7.25
CA MET A 129 -10.77 13.21 -7.29
C MET A 129 -10.39 11.72 -7.27
N PRO A 130 -9.34 11.26 -7.97
CA PRO A 130 -8.94 9.86 -7.91
C PRO A 130 -8.23 9.46 -6.61
N LEU A 131 -7.88 10.41 -5.74
CA LEU A 131 -7.15 10.15 -4.51
C LEU A 131 -8.07 9.65 -3.39
N THR A 132 -7.58 8.73 -2.59
CA THR A 132 -8.18 8.29 -1.33
C THR A 132 -8.02 9.35 -0.24
N LEU A 133 -8.80 9.24 0.84
CA LEU A 133 -8.69 10.13 1.99
C LEU A 133 -7.30 10.13 2.63
N PHE A 134 -6.63 8.97 2.62
CA PHE A 134 -5.26 8.84 3.12
C PHE A 134 -4.27 9.61 2.24
N GLU A 135 -4.32 9.42 0.92
CA GLU A 135 -3.45 10.11 -0.05
C GLU A 135 -3.67 11.64 -0.03
N LEU A 136 -4.91 12.09 0.15
CA LEU A 136 -5.21 13.51 0.35
C LEU A 136 -4.56 14.07 1.61
N GLY A 137 -4.66 13.34 2.74
CA GLY A 137 -4.04 13.72 4.01
C GLY A 137 -2.53 13.88 3.87
N GLU A 138 -1.88 12.92 3.23
CA GLU A 138 -0.44 12.96 2.99
C GLU A 138 -0.05 14.09 2.03
N LEU A 139 -0.83 14.37 0.97
CA LEU A 139 -0.56 15.47 0.03
C LEU A 139 -0.60 16.82 0.75
N PHE A 140 -1.57 17.01 1.65
CA PHE A 140 -1.64 18.22 2.49
C PHE A 140 -0.46 18.33 3.45
N ILE A 141 -0.04 17.23 4.07
CA ILE A 141 1.13 17.20 4.96
C ILE A 141 2.40 17.55 4.18
N TYR A 142 2.57 16.99 2.98
CA TYR A 142 3.73 17.23 2.11
C TYR A 142 3.79 18.69 1.65
N LEU A 143 2.68 19.23 1.15
CA LEU A 143 2.53 20.65 0.79
C LEU A 143 2.81 21.57 1.98
N GLY A 144 2.29 21.23 3.16
CA GLY A 144 2.52 21.96 4.40
C GLY A 144 4.00 22.00 4.77
N LYS A 145 4.71 20.87 4.67
CA LYS A 145 6.16 20.79 4.90
C LYS A 145 6.93 21.69 3.94
N ARG A 146 6.70 21.59 2.62
CA ARG A 146 7.42 22.41 1.62
C ARG A 146 7.12 23.91 1.73
N THR A 147 5.91 24.28 2.14
CA THR A 147 5.48 25.68 2.17
C THR A 147 5.92 26.39 3.46
N PHE A 148 5.91 25.70 4.60
CA PHE A 148 6.06 26.33 5.92
C PHE A 148 7.31 25.92 6.70
N LEU A 149 7.96 24.82 6.35
CA LEU A 149 9.20 24.36 7.01
C LEU A 149 10.36 24.55 6.03
N LYS A 150 10.89 25.78 5.96
CA LYS A 150 12.20 26.06 5.38
C LYS A 150 13.28 25.91 6.44
#